data_AF-A0AAF1C6M7-F1
#
_entry.id   AF-A0AAF1C6M7-F1
#
_cell.length_a   1.000
_cell.length_b   1.000
_cell.length_c   1.000
_cell.angle_alpha   90.00
_cell.angle_beta   90.00
_cell.angle_gamma   90.00
#
_symmetry.space_group_name_H-M   'P 1'
#
loop_
_entity.id
_entity.type
_entity.pdbx_description
1 polymer ?
#
loop_
_entity_poly.entity_id
_entity_poly.type
_entity_poly.pdbx_seq_one_letter_code
_entity_poly.pdbx_strand_id
1 'polypeptide(L)'
;MQLTEKKINIKNHTLNHLIIELKEECQTVISLINQLELSNLTNNQKGDILAELLASTIHLNSHCDKDLQELISDELESVDYIDRI
;
A
#
# COMPACT_ATOMS: atom_id res chain seq x y z
N MET A 1 4.44 -17.18 -0.75
CA MET A 1 3.94 -16.52 0.48
C MET A 1 2.43 -16.67 0.48
N GLN A 2 1.84 -17.41 1.43
CA GLN A 2 0.37 -17.48 1.53
C GLN A 2 -0.12 -16.12 2.06
N LEU A 3 -0.68 -15.31 1.18
CA LEU A 3 -1.50 -14.17 1.57
C LEU A 3 -2.77 -14.76 2.16
N THR A 4 -2.77 -15.00 3.47
CA THR A 4 -4.04 -15.15 4.18
C THR A 4 -4.83 -13.89 3.90
N GLU A 5 -6.04 -14.03 3.32
CA GLU A 5 -7.03 -12.97 3.19
C GLU A 5 -7.41 -12.52 4.60
N LYS A 6 -6.55 -11.73 5.23
CA LYS A 6 -6.86 -11.06 6.48
C LYS A 6 -7.93 -10.03 6.13
N LYS A 7 -9.18 -10.39 6.44
CA LYS A 7 -10.33 -9.49 6.38
C LYS A 7 -9.98 -8.23 7.16
N ILE A 8 -9.88 -7.13 6.44
CA ILE A 8 -9.80 -5.80 7.04
C ILE A 8 -11.19 -5.54 7.62
N ASN A 9 -11.29 -5.33 8.93
CA ASN A 9 -12.56 -5.11 9.61
C ASN A 9 -13.01 -3.64 9.46
N ILE A 10 -13.25 -3.23 8.22
CA ILE A 10 -13.70 -1.90 7.82
C ILE A 10 -15.06 -2.06 7.16
N LYS A 11 -16.03 -1.23 7.57
CA LYS A 11 -17.40 -1.31 7.06
C LYS A 11 -17.52 -0.75 5.65
N ASN A 12 -16.79 0.33 5.35
CA ASN A 12 -16.82 0.93 4.03
C ASN A 12 -16.11 0.01 3.01
N HIS A 13 -16.88 -0.57 2.08
CA HIS A 13 -16.35 -1.48 1.05
C HIS A 13 -15.32 -0.84 0.11
N THR A 14 -15.50 0.44 -0.22
CA THR A 14 -14.55 1.20 -1.05
C THR A 14 -13.23 1.35 -0.30
N LEU A 15 -13.27 1.79 0.96
CA LEU A 15 -12.07 1.89 1.79
C LEU A 15 -11.38 0.54 1.95
N ASN A 16 -12.14 -0.53 2.16
CA ASN A 16 -11.58 -1.89 2.27
C ASN A 16 -10.78 -2.26 1.02
N HIS A 17 -11.36 -2.01 -0.16
CA HIS A 17 -10.71 -2.26 -1.43
C HIS A 17 -9.44 -1.41 -1.61
N LEU A 18 -9.52 -0.11 -1.35
CA LEU A 18 -8.36 0.79 -1.47
C LEU A 18 -7.23 0.41 -0.50
N ILE A 19 -7.53 -0.08 0.70
CA ILE A 19 -6.47 -0.56 1.61
C ILE A 19 -5.85 -1.87 1.11
N ILE A 20 -6.62 -2.75 0.44
CA ILE A 20 -6.06 -3.93 -0.21
C ILE A 20 -5.10 -3.52 -1.33
N GLU A 21 -5.49 -2.59 -2.20
CA GLU A 21 -4.63 -2.07 -3.27
C GLU A 21 -3.38 -1.38 -2.70
N LEU A 22 -3.54 -0.53 -1.67
CA LEU A 22 -2.43 0.11 -0.97
C LEU A 22 -1.45 -0.91 -0.39
N LYS A 23 -1.97 -2.00 0.20
CA LYS A 23 -1.15 -3.09 0.73
C LYS A 23 -0.35 -3.78 -0.38
N GLU A 24 -0.97 -4.05 -1.52
CA GLU A 24 -0.32 -4.67 -2.67
C GLU A 24 0.81 -3.77 -3.20
N GLU A 25 0.56 -2.48 -3.37
CA GLU A 25 1.56 -1.52 -3.83
C GLU A 25 2.73 -1.39 -2.83
N CYS A 26 2.44 -1.34 -1.53
CA CYS A 26 3.47 -1.36 -0.48
C CYS A 26 4.33 -2.63 -0.55
N GLN A 27 3.74 -3.79 -0.85
CA GLN A 27 4.48 -5.03 -1.01
C GLN A 27 5.40 -5.01 -2.22
N THR A 28 4.97 -4.40 -3.33
CA THR A 28 5.81 -4.17 -4.52
C THR A 28 7.03 -3.33 -4.17
N VAL A 29 6.82 -2.18 -3.51
CA VAL A 29 7.92 -1.29 -3.08
C VAL A 29 8.92 -2.02 -2.17
N ILE A 30 8.43 -2.76 -1.17
CA ILE A 30 9.28 -3.56 -0.27
C ILE A 30 10.07 -4.60 -1.07
N SER A 31 9.43 -5.30 -2.02
CA SER A 31 10.10 -6.31 -2.84
C SER A 31 11.23 -5.71 -3.68
N LEU A 32 11.02 -4.54 -4.28
CA LEU A 32 12.03 -3.84 -5.09
C LEU A 32 13.21 -3.38 -4.23
N ILE A 33 12.95 -2.87 -3.03
CA ILE A 33 14.01 -2.50 -2.08
C ILE A 33 14.82 -3.73 -1.69
N ASN A 34 14.17 -4.85 -1.35
CA ASN A 34 14.87 -6.09 -1.03
C ASN A 34 15.72 -6.60 -2.21
N GLN A 35 15.29 -6.38 -3.45
CA GLN A 35 16.11 -6.71 -4.62
C GLN A 35 17.36 -5.84 -4.72
N LEU A 36 17.28 -4.54 -4.38
CA LEU A 36 18.44 -3.64 -4.34
C LEU A 36 19.48 -4.03 -3.28
N GLU A 37 19.08 -4.74 -2.23
CA GLU A 37 19.97 -5.23 -1.17
C GLU A 37 20.82 -6.44 -1.60
N LEU A 38 20.51 -7.06 -2.76
CA LEU A 38 21.28 -8.19 -3.26
C LEU A 38 22.70 -7.77 -3.66
N SER A 39 23.70 -8.47 -3.12
CA SER A 39 25.06 -8.39 -3.63
C SER A 39 25.11 -9.07 -5.01
N ASN A 40 25.66 -8.39 -6.02
CA ASN A 40 25.85 -8.83 -7.43
C ASN A 40 24.79 -8.43 -8.47
N LEU A 41 24.08 -7.31 -8.28
CA LEU A 41 23.31 -6.72 -9.39
C LEU A 41 24.24 -6.15 -10.47
N THR A 42 23.96 -6.47 -11.73
CA THR A 42 24.52 -5.73 -12.86
C THR A 42 23.93 -4.31 -12.92
N ASN A 43 24.61 -3.38 -13.58
CA ASN A 43 24.10 -2.00 -13.74
C ASN A 43 22.74 -1.94 -14.44
N ASN A 44 22.49 -2.84 -15.40
CA ASN A 44 21.19 -2.91 -16.09
C ASN A 44 20.09 -3.35 -15.13
N GLN A 45 20.30 -4.45 -14.39
CA GLN A 45 19.33 -4.91 -13.39
C GLN A 45 19.06 -3.84 -12.32
N LYS A 46 20.10 -3.15 -11.86
CA LYS A 46 19.94 -2.03 -10.93
C LYS A 46 19.12 -0.90 -11.54
N GLY A 47 19.35 -0.57 -12.82
CA GLY A 47 18.58 0.42 -13.57
C GLY A 47 17.10 0.05 -13.68
N ASP A 48 16.81 -1.21 -14.02
CA ASP A 48 15.44 -1.72 -14.15
C ASP A 48 14.70 -1.67 -12.81
N ILE A 49 15.33 -2.15 -11.73
CA ILE A 49 14.74 -2.09 -10.37
C ILE A 49 14.48 -0.65 -9.94
N LEU A 50 15.40 0.28 -10.21
CA LEU A 50 15.22 1.69 -9.86
C LEU A 50 14.10 2.37 -10.68
N ALA A 51 13.96 2.02 -11.96
CA ALA A 51 12.89 2.54 -12.80
C ALA A 51 11.52 2.05 -12.31
N GLU A 52 11.41 0.77 -11.95
CA GLU A 52 10.17 0.19 -11.41
C GLU A 52 9.85 0.74 -10.01
N LEU A 53 10.86 0.95 -9.17
CA LEU A 53 10.70 1.59 -7.86
C LEU A 53 10.24 3.05 -7.99
N LEU A 54 10.75 3.79 -8.98
CA LEU A 54 10.28 5.13 -9.28
C LEU A 54 8.80 5.13 -9.66
N ALA A 55 8.38 4.24 -10.56
CA ALA A 55 6.97 4.12 -10.94
C ALA A 55 6.10 3.76 -9.73
N SER A 56 6.53 2.78 -8.92
CA SER A 56 5.80 2.31 -7.74
C SER A 56 5.65 3.41 -6.68
N THR A 57 6.69 4.22 -6.46
CA THR A 57 6.62 5.35 -5.52
C THR A 57 5.68 6.47 -6.00
N ILE A 58 5.59 6.71 -7.31
CA ILE A 58 4.62 7.64 -7.90
C ILE A 58 3.19 7.09 -7.72
N HIS A 59 2.97 5.80 -8.00
CA HIS A 59 1.68 5.14 -7.81
C HIS A 59 1.25 5.16 -6.34
N LEU A 60 2.15 4.81 -5.42
CA LEU A 60 1.90 4.86 -3.98
C LEU A 60 1.52 6.26 -3.51
N ASN A 61 2.22 7.29 -4.00
CA ASN A 61 1.87 8.68 -3.69
C ASN A 61 0.47 9.05 -4.21
N SER A 62 0.09 8.55 -5.39
CA SER A 62 -1.26 8.76 -5.93
C SER A 62 -2.34 7.96 -5.20
N HIS A 63 -2.03 6.79 -4.63
CA HIS A 63 -2.96 6.01 -3.81
C HIS A 63 -3.18 6.64 -2.43
N CYS A 64 -2.16 7.31 -1.88
CA CYS A 64 -2.25 8.02 -0.60
C CYS A 64 -2.85 9.44 -0.73
N ASP A 65 -3.74 9.64 -1.70
CA ASP A 65 -4.32 10.94 -2.00
C ASP A 65 -5.39 11.36 -0.98
N LYS A 66 -6.07 12.46 -1.30
CA LYS A 66 -7.09 13.05 -0.46
C LYS A 66 -8.30 12.14 -0.27
N ASP A 67 -8.70 11.40 -1.30
CA ASP A 67 -9.90 10.57 -1.26
C ASP A 67 -9.71 9.39 -0.30
N LEU A 68 -8.54 8.75 -0.34
CA LEU A 68 -8.20 7.70 0.63
C LEU A 68 -8.15 8.26 2.06
N GLN A 69 -7.54 9.44 2.25
CA GLN A 69 -7.41 10.07 3.56
C GLN A 69 -8.78 10.43 4.17
N GLU A 70 -9.71 10.97 3.36
CA GLU A 70 -11.07 11.27 3.79
C GLU A 70 -11.82 10.00 4.19
N LEU A 71 -11.74 8.93 3.40
CA LEU A 71 -12.38 7.65 3.75
C LEU A 71 -11.84 7.05 5.05
N ILE A 72 -10.52 7.14 5.29
CA ILE A 72 -9.93 6.72 6.56
C ILE A 72 -10.45 7.59 7.71
N SER A 73 -10.55 8.90 7.52
CA SER A 73 -11.10 9.84 8.53
C SER A 73 -12.55 9.50 8.87
N ASP A 74 -13.39 9.26 7.86
CA ASP A 74 -14.80 8.90 8.04
C ASP A 74 -14.95 7.59 8.83
N GLU A 75 -14.14 6.57 8.50
CA GLU A 75 -14.16 5.31 9.23
C GLU A 75 -13.69 5.50 10.69
N LEU A 76 -12.67 6.33 10.94
CA LEU A 76 -12.22 6.66 12.31
C LEU A 76 -13.32 7.32 13.14
N GLU A 77 -14.01 8.32 12.59
CA GLU A 77 -15.14 8.97 13.27
C GLU A 77 -16.27 7.98 13.59
N SER A 78 -16.51 7.02 12.68
CA SER A 78 -17.51 5.98 12.88
C SER A 78 -17.17 5.00 14.01
N VAL A 79 -15.88 4.69 14.20
CA VAL A 79 -15.38 3.83 15.28
C VAL A 79 -15.49 4.56 16.62
N ASP A 80 -15.07 5.82 16.68
CA ASP A 80 -15.17 6.68 17.87
C ASP A 80 -16.61 6.88 18.34
N TYR A 81 -17.58 6.92 17.43
CA TYR A 81 -18.99 7.01 17.78
C TYR A 81 -19.52 5.73 18.44
N ILE A 82 -19.05 4.54 18.01
CA ILE A 82 -19.46 3.25 18.58
C ILE A 82 -18.96 3.09 20.01
N ASP A 83 -17.73 3.51 20.31
CA ASP A 83 -17.14 3.38 21.66
C ASP A 83 -17.74 4.36 22.70
N ARG A 84 -18.59 5.30 22.28
CA ARG A 84 -19.27 6.29 23.14
C ARG A 84 -20.71 5.91 23.53
N ILE A 85 -21.22 4.76 23.10
CA ILE A 85 -22.59 4.26 23.37
C ILE A 85 -22.52 3.02 24.25
#